data_AF-A0A5B8M0R2-F1
#
_entry.id   AF-A0A5B8M0R2-F1
#
_cell.length_a   1.000
_cell.length_b   1.000
_cell.length_c   1.000
_cell.angle_alpha   90.00
_cell.angle_beta   90.00
_cell.angle_gamma   90.00
#
_symmetry.space_group_name_H-M   'P 1'
#
loop_
_entity.id
_entity.type
_entity.pdbx_description
1 polymer ?
#
loop_
_entity_poly.entity_id
_entity_poly.type
_entity_poly.pdbx_seq_one_letter_code
_entity_poly.pdbx_strand_id
1 'polypeptide(L)'
;MAGEDARGTDPVDSRQRASRGHTAAKAPMTLEEAERIERQYDRGTLDLSLPGTEEIVAEAHRVRLRAELWGAHKSDDRRRQAKGTVVVVCAFIVITVVGLVACLAVAY
;
A
#
# COMPACT_ATOMS: atom_id res chain seq x y z
N MET A 1 -39.78 -62.02 8.59
CA MET A 1 -39.21 -61.09 7.58
C MET A 1 -39.55 -59.69 8.08
N ALA A 2 -38.89 -59.07 9.07
CA ALA A 2 -37.45 -58.81 9.30
C ALA A 2 -36.81 -58.19 8.04
N GLY A 3 -36.35 -56.94 8.01
CA GLY A 3 -36.29 -55.89 9.03
C GLY A 3 -35.73 -54.61 8.40
N GLU A 4 -35.99 -53.49 9.09
CA GLU A 4 -35.19 -52.26 9.14
C GLU A 4 -34.17 -52.00 8.01
N ASP A 5 -34.64 -51.38 6.93
CA ASP A 5 -33.79 -50.53 6.08
C ASP A 5 -33.66 -49.14 6.74
N ALA A 6 -32.99 -49.14 7.90
CA ALA A 6 -32.51 -47.93 8.57
C ALA A 6 -31.40 -47.33 7.70
N ARG A 7 -31.81 -46.59 6.68
CA ARG A 7 -30.94 -45.79 5.81
C ARG A 7 -30.26 -44.74 6.68
N GLY A 8 -29.04 -45.07 7.10
CA GLY A 8 -28.17 -44.26 7.94
C GLY A 8 -28.10 -42.84 7.42
N THR A 9 -28.72 -41.94 8.19
CA THR A 9 -28.44 -40.52 8.11
C THR A 9 -27.15 -40.31 8.89
N ASP A 10 -26.02 -40.42 8.20
CA ASP A 10 -24.71 -40.21 8.79
C ASP A 10 -24.64 -38.80 9.43
N PRO A 11 -24.47 -38.69 10.76
CA PRO A 11 -24.38 -37.39 11.44
C PRO A 11 -22.98 -36.74 11.28
N VAL A 12 -22.13 -37.27 10.40
CA VAL A 12 -20.71 -36.88 10.31
C VAL A 12 -20.50 -35.60 9.48
N ASP A 13 -21.43 -35.24 8.59
CA ASP A 13 -21.26 -34.09 7.68
C ASP A 13 -21.59 -32.73 8.33
N SER A 14 -22.37 -32.73 9.42
CA SER A 14 -22.82 -31.48 10.07
C SER A 14 -21.74 -30.82 10.95
N ARG A 15 -20.68 -31.55 11.34
CA ARG A 15 -19.54 -30.96 12.07
C ARG A 15 -18.51 -30.32 11.14
N GLN A 16 -18.32 -30.83 9.93
CA GLN A 16 -17.36 -30.24 8.97
C GLN A 16 -17.85 -28.92 8.38
N ARG A 17 -19.16 -28.72 8.26
CA ARG A 17 -19.75 -27.46 7.76
C ARG A 17 -19.55 -26.26 8.70
N ALA A 18 -19.38 -26.51 10.00
CA ALA A 18 -19.25 -25.46 11.02
C ALA A 18 -17.81 -24.96 11.25
N SER A 19 -16.80 -25.66 10.72
CA SER A 19 -15.38 -25.28 10.86
C SER A 19 -14.81 -24.51 9.66
N ARG A 20 -15.65 -24.11 8.70
CA ARG A 20 -15.33 -23.02 7.75
C ARG A 20 -15.46 -21.66 8.45
N GLY A 21 -14.82 -21.54 9.60
CA GLY A 21 -14.62 -20.28 10.28
C GLY A 21 -13.63 -19.45 9.46
N HIS A 22 -14.16 -18.45 8.76
CA HIS A 22 -13.56 -17.13 8.78
C HIS A 22 -12.06 -17.06 8.41
N THR A 23 -11.64 -17.68 7.29
CA THR A 23 -10.58 -17.04 6.51
C THR A 23 -11.19 -15.74 6.03
N ALA A 24 -11.06 -14.69 6.85
CA ALA A 24 -11.41 -13.33 6.46
C ALA A 24 -10.80 -13.16 5.07
N ALA A 25 -11.66 -13.09 4.04
CA ALA A 25 -11.23 -12.85 2.70
C ALA A 25 -10.57 -11.47 2.76
N LYS A 26 -9.25 -11.43 2.96
CA LYS A 26 -8.46 -10.22 3.02
C LYS A 26 -8.73 -9.54 1.70
N ALA A 27 -9.48 -8.44 1.76
CA ALA A 27 -9.84 -7.71 0.56
C ALA A 27 -8.54 -7.41 -0.21
N PRO A 28 -8.51 -7.64 -1.53
CA PRO A 28 -7.30 -7.41 -2.31
C PRO A 28 -6.87 -5.95 -2.14
N MET A 29 -5.60 -5.75 -1.77
CA MET A 29 -5.05 -4.42 -1.52
C MET A 29 -5.12 -3.58 -2.79
N THR A 30 -5.66 -2.36 -2.68
CA THR A 30 -5.72 -1.43 -3.82
C THR A 30 -4.38 -0.73 -4.03
N LEU A 31 -4.15 -0.19 -5.23
CA LEU A 31 -2.93 0.55 -5.55
C LEU A 31 -2.78 1.80 -4.67
N GLU A 32 -3.87 2.56 -4.45
CA GLU A 32 -3.81 3.77 -3.62
C GLU A 32 -3.48 3.43 -2.16
N GLU A 33 -3.98 2.29 -1.68
CA GLU A 33 -3.66 1.78 -0.35
C GLU A 33 -2.20 1.34 -0.25
N ALA A 34 -1.71 0.60 -1.25
CA ALA A 34 -0.31 0.20 -1.34
C ALA A 34 0.65 1.41 -1.31
N GLU A 35 0.39 2.45 -2.12
CA GLU A 35 1.19 3.67 -2.10
C GLU A 35 1.10 4.43 -0.77
N ARG A 36 -0.06 4.41 -0.10
CA ARG A 36 -0.22 5.05 1.20
C ARG A 36 0.64 4.34 2.26
N ILE A 37 0.64 3.01 2.25
CA ILE A 37 1.41 2.18 3.19
C ILE A 37 2.91 2.40 2.97
N GLU A 38 3.39 2.37 1.72
CA GLU A 38 4.81 2.64 1.46
C GLU A 38 5.23 4.05 1.83
N ARG A 39 4.41 5.07 1.56
CA ARG A 39 4.72 6.44 2.00
C ARG A 39 4.85 6.54 3.53
N GLN A 40 4.10 5.73 4.28
CA GLN A 40 4.21 5.67 5.74
C GLN A 40 5.44 4.89 6.20
N TYR A 41 5.82 3.84 5.47
CA TYR A 41 7.06 3.09 5.67
C TYR A 41 8.29 3.97 5.43
N ASP A 42 8.36 4.68 4.30
CA ASP A 42 9.47 5.58 3.94
C ASP A 42 9.63 6.74 4.94
N ARG A 43 8.52 7.19 5.54
CA ARG A 43 8.52 8.22 6.59
C ARG A 43 8.93 7.68 7.97
N GLY A 44 9.15 6.36 8.10
CA GLY A 44 9.45 5.71 9.38
C GLY A 44 8.28 5.76 10.38
N THR A 45 7.07 6.05 9.90
CA THR A 45 5.87 6.17 10.75
C THR A 45 5.15 4.84 10.96
N LEU A 46 5.57 3.79 10.26
CA LEU A 46 5.00 2.45 10.37
C LEU A 46 5.82 1.63 11.37
N ASP A 47 5.17 1.12 12.40
CA ASP A 47 5.81 0.28 13.41
C ASP A 47 5.91 -1.17 12.91
N LEU A 48 7.12 -1.54 12.51
CA LEU A 48 7.47 -2.88 12.00
C LEU A 48 7.57 -3.93 13.09
N SER A 49 7.63 -3.52 14.36
CA SER A 49 7.67 -4.46 15.49
C SER A 49 6.32 -5.15 15.72
N LEU A 50 5.25 -4.59 15.17
CA LEU A 50 3.93 -5.19 15.17
C LEU A 50 3.88 -6.42 14.24
N PRO A 51 3.42 -7.58 14.74
CA PRO A 51 3.34 -8.79 13.95
C PRO A 51 2.37 -8.59 12.77
N GLY A 52 2.84 -8.91 11.56
CA GLY A 52 2.07 -8.79 10.32
C GLY A 52 2.24 -7.45 9.58
N THR A 53 2.86 -6.42 10.17
CA THR A 53 3.11 -5.15 9.49
C THR A 53 4.08 -5.31 8.31
N GLU A 54 5.16 -6.08 8.48
CA GLU A 54 6.12 -6.34 7.41
C GLU A 54 5.48 -7.04 6.20
N GLU A 55 4.55 -7.96 6.45
CA GLU A 55 3.84 -8.69 5.39
C GLU A 55 2.90 -7.75 4.61
N ILE A 56 2.27 -6.79 5.31
CA ILE A 56 1.43 -5.76 4.69
C ILE A 56 2.27 -4.81 3.83
N VAL A 57 3.46 -4.40 4.29
CA VAL A 57 4.39 -3.57 3.51
C VAL A 57 4.92 -4.32 2.29
N ALA A 58 5.28 -5.59 2.45
CA ALA A 58 5.74 -6.41 1.34
C ALA A 58 4.66 -6.60 0.26
N GLU A 59 3.40 -6.75 0.66
CA GLU A 59 2.28 -6.82 -0.28
C GLU A 59 2.05 -5.48 -0.99
N ALA A 60 2.13 -4.37 -0.27
CA ALA A 60 2.06 -3.02 -0.85
C ALA A 60 3.14 -2.81 -1.91
N HIS A 61 4.38 -3.21 -1.60
CA HIS A 61 5.49 -3.12 -2.54
C HIS A 61 5.24 -3.94 -3.82
N ARG A 62 4.72 -5.17 -3.69
CA ARG A 62 4.36 -6.01 -4.85
C ARG A 62 3.25 -5.40 -5.70
N VAL A 63 2.19 -4.87 -5.09
CA VAL A 63 1.06 -4.26 -5.81
C VAL A 63 1.52 -3.03 -6.58
N ARG A 64 2.37 -2.18 -5.97
CA ARG A 64 2.95 -1.02 -6.65
C ARG A 64 3.86 -1.41 -7.80
N LEU A 65 4.78 -2.35 -7.59
CA LEU A 65 5.69 -2.84 -8.63
C LEU A 65 4.90 -3.41 -9.82
N ARG A 66 3.82 -4.16 -9.53
CA ARG A 66 2.93 -4.69 -10.56
C ARG A 66 2.23 -3.57 -11.30
N ALA A 67 1.71 -2.54 -10.63
CA ALA A 67 1.10 -1.40 -11.31
C ALA A 67 2.10 -0.64 -12.20
N GLU A 68 3.33 -0.42 -11.72
CA GLU A 68 4.42 0.21 -12.50
C GLU A 68 4.76 -0.60 -13.76
N LEU A 69 4.88 -1.92 -13.62
CA LEU A 69 5.22 -2.82 -14.73
C LEU A 69 4.10 -2.93 -15.78
N TRP A 70 2.84 -2.83 -15.35
CA TRP A 70 1.68 -2.95 -16.24
C TRP A 70 1.09 -1.59 -16.67
N GLY A 71 1.72 -0.47 -16.27
CA GLY A 71 1.36 0.89 -16.71
C GLY A 71 -0.03 1.38 -16.26
N ALA A 72 -0.69 0.66 -15.34
CA ALA A 72 -2.02 1.01 -14.87
C ALA A 72 -1.92 2.16 -13.84
N HIS A 73 -2.50 3.30 -14.20
CA HIS A 73 -2.67 4.52 -13.40
C HIS A 73 -1.46 5.43 -13.21
N LYS A 74 -1.17 6.20 -14.27
CA LYS A 74 -0.45 7.48 -14.20
C LYS A 74 -1.40 8.68 -14.32
N SER A 75 -2.67 8.55 -13.94
CA SER A 75 -3.70 9.57 -14.20
C SER A 75 -3.98 10.54 -13.03
N ASP A 76 -3.81 10.14 -11.77
CA ASP A 76 -4.37 10.95 -10.66
C ASP A 76 -3.35 11.63 -9.74
N ASP A 77 -2.08 11.19 -9.74
CA ASP A 77 -1.05 11.76 -8.83
C ASP A 77 -0.25 12.95 -9.43
N ARG A 78 -0.43 13.23 -10.73
CA ARG A 78 0.24 14.35 -11.42
C ARG A 78 -0.10 15.70 -10.78
N ARG A 79 -1.29 15.84 -10.20
CA ARG A 79 -1.75 17.11 -9.59
C ARG A 79 -1.17 17.36 -8.19
N ARG A 80 -0.75 16.31 -7.47
CA ARG A 80 -0.09 16.42 -6.16
C ARG A 80 1.43 16.54 -6.30
N GLN A 81 2.04 15.78 -7.20
CA GLN A 81 3.48 15.91 -7.49
C GLN A 81 3.85 17.26 -8.14
N ALA A 82 2.97 17.83 -8.97
CA ALA A 82 3.21 19.16 -9.55
C ALA A 82 3.43 20.24 -8.48
N LYS A 83 2.73 20.17 -7.34
CA LYS A 83 2.92 21.14 -6.24
C LYS A 83 4.30 20.98 -5.58
N GLY A 84 4.76 19.74 -5.39
CA GLY A 84 6.09 19.48 -4.84
C GLY A 84 7.21 19.97 -5.75
N THR A 85 7.13 19.67 -7.05
CA THR A 85 8.11 20.13 -8.04
C THR A 85 8.16 21.66 -8.12
N VAL A 86 7.02 22.35 -8.08
CA VAL A 86 6.97 23.82 -8.12
C VAL A 86 7.68 24.42 -6.90
N VAL A 87 7.48 23.86 -5.70
CA VAL A 87 8.15 24.35 -4.49
C VAL A 87 9.66 24.16 -4.58
N VAL A 88 10.14 23.01 -5.07
CA VAL A 88 11.57 22.74 -5.25
C VAL A 88 12.20 23.70 -6.27
N VAL A 89 11.54 23.93 -7.41
CA VAL A 89 12.01 24.87 -8.44
C VAL A 89 12.04 26.30 -7.89
N CYS A 90 11.00 26.74 -7.18
CA CYS A 90 11.00 28.06 -6.54
C CYS A 90 12.12 28.20 -5.51
N ALA A 91 12.33 27.21 -4.65
CA ALA A 91 13.40 27.23 -3.66
C ALA A 91 14.78 27.32 -4.32
N PHE A 92 15.01 26.54 -5.38
CA PHE A 92 16.26 26.58 -6.15
C PHE A 92 16.52 27.96 -6.76
N ILE A 93 15.50 28.58 -7.34
CA ILE A 93 15.59 29.95 -7.88
C ILE A 93 15.95 30.95 -6.77
N VAL A 94 15.27 30.88 -5.62
CA VAL A 94 15.55 31.79 -4.49
C VAL A 94 16.99 31.63 -4.01
N ILE A 95 17.46 30.40 -3.80
CA ILE A 95 18.84 30.12 -3.38
C ILE A 95 19.83 30.67 -4.42
N THR A 96 19.55 30.49 -5.70
CA THR A 96 20.41 30.96 -6.79
C THR A 96 20.46 32.49 -6.82
N VAL A 97 19.32 33.16 -6.71
CA VAL A 97 19.26 34.63 -6.72
C VAL A 97 19.95 35.21 -5.49
N VAL A 98 19.66 34.69 -4.30
CA VAL A 98 20.29 35.15 -3.05
C VAL A 98 21.79 34.90 -3.08
N GLY A 99 22.23 33.73 -3.52
CA GLY A 99 23.64 33.40 -3.68
C GLY A 99 24.36 34.32 -4.66
N LEU A 100 23.73 34.62 -5.81
CA LEU A 100 24.29 35.57 -6.78
C LEU A 100 24.38 36.98 -6.22
N VAL A 101 23.34 37.48 -5.57
CA VAL A 101 23.33 38.83 -4.97
C VAL A 101 24.38 38.94 -3.87
N ALA A 102 24.50 37.93 -3.00
CA ALA A 102 25.51 37.91 -1.95
C ALA A 102 26.93 37.87 -2.54
N CYS A 103 27.16 37.07 -3.59
CA CYS A 103 28.45 37.01 -4.28
C CYS A 103 28.81 38.36 -4.91
N LEU A 104 27.84 39.03 -5.54
CA LEU A 104 28.03 40.34 -6.17
C LEU A 104 28.29 41.44 -5.13
N ALA A 105 27.63 41.40 -3.98
CA ALA A 105 27.83 42.34 -2.88
C ALA A 105 29.18 42.14 -2.17
N VAL A 106 29.73 40.92 -2.16
CA VAL A 106 31.09 40.66 -1.65
C VAL A 106 32.16 41.06 -2.66
N ALA A 107 31.83 41.01 -3.96
CA ALA A 107 32.73 41.38 -5.04
C ALA A 107 32.80 42.89 -5.32
N TYR A 108 31.88 43.70 -4.79
CA TYR A 108 31.80 45.15 -4.95
C TYR A 108 32.26 45.87 -3.68
#